data_AF-A0A6H2NHW2-F1
#
_entry.id   AF-A0A6H2NHW2-F1
#
_cell.length_a   1.000
_cell.length_b   1.000
_cell.length_c   1.000
_cell.angle_alpha   90.00
_cell.angle_beta   90.00
_cell.angle_gamma   90.00
#
_symmetry.space_group_name_H-M   'P 1'
#
loop_
_entity.id
_entity.type
_entity.pdbx_description
1 polymer ?
#
loop_
_entity_poly.entity_id
_entity_poly.type
_entity_poly.pdbx_seq_one_letter_code
_entity_poly.pdbx_strand_id
1 'polypeptide(L)'
;MKSSLVILYHREPYDEVVENGKTVYREKKSPNGIVPTLKSFFANADSSTWVAWKQVSADQQEAFDDRVTMEGWSDRAVIRRIPLTAERVKDFYYITAKEAIWPILHSFP
;
A
#
# COMPACT_ATOMS: atom_id res chain seq x y z
N MET A 1 -8.32 -3.02 18.60
CA MET A 1 -7.45 -4.15 18.99
C MET A 1 -6.04 -3.81 18.53
N LYS A 2 -4.99 -4.08 19.32
CA LYS A 2 -3.61 -3.81 18.89
C LYS A 2 -3.16 -4.90 17.91
N SER A 3 -2.51 -4.51 16.82
CA SER A 3 -1.92 -5.45 15.85
C SER A 3 -0.61 -5.99 16.41
N SER A 4 -0.37 -7.31 16.30
CA SER A 4 0.92 -7.91 16.66
C SER A 4 2.00 -7.62 15.63
N LEU A 5 1.62 -7.34 14.39
CA LEU A 5 2.49 -6.91 13.31
C LEU A 5 1.93 -5.70 12.56
N VAL A 6 2.79 -4.71 12.28
CA VAL A 6 2.48 -3.60 11.37
C VAL A 6 3.53 -3.54 10.27
N ILE A 7 3.11 -3.61 9.02
CA ILE A 7 3.95 -3.39 7.85
C ILE A 7 3.61 -2.01 7.30
N LEU A 8 4.56 -1.07 7.36
CA LEU A 8 4.46 0.22 6.67
C LEU A 8 5.25 0.14 5.37
N TYR A 9 4.56 0.21 4.24
CA TYR A 9 5.19 0.11 2.92
C TYR A 9 4.49 1.02 1.91
N HIS A 10 5.27 1.58 0.98
CA HIS A 10 4.73 2.55 0.01
C HIS A 10 3.77 1.94 -1.03
N ARG A 11 3.73 0.61 -1.19
CA ARG A 11 2.76 -0.06 -2.06
C ARG A 11 1.73 -0.82 -1.24
N GLU A 12 0.49 -0.79 -1.68
CA GLU A 12 -0.54 -1.73 -1.21
C GLU A 12 -0.14 -3.18 -1.56
N PRO A 13 -0.68 -4.21 -0.87
CA PRO A 13 -0.36 -5.60 -1.17
C PRO A 13 -0.98 -6.12 -2.49
N TYR A 14 -2.00 -5.42 -3.02
CA TYR A 14 -2.72 -5.76 -4.25
C TYR A 14 -2.99 -4.52 -5.09
N ASP A 15 -3.31 -4.69 -6.37
CA ASP A 15 -3.79 -3.61 -7.23
C ASP A 15 -5.31 -3.54 -7.15
N GLU A 16 -5.86 -2.34 -6.97
CA GLU A 16 -7.29 -2.10 -7.00
C GLU A 16 -7.74 -1.79 -8.43
N VAL A 17 -8.72 -2.54 -8.94
CA VAL A 17 -9.25 -2.41 -10.30
C VAL A 17 -10.77 -2.32 -10.22
N VAL A 18 -11.40 -1.46 -11.02
CA VAL A 18 -12.86 -1.41 -11.15
C VAL A 18 -13.28 -2.30 -12.31
N GLU A 19 -13.99 -3.38 -12.03
CA GLU A 19 -14.56 -4.31 -13.01
C GLU A 19 -16.09 -4.32 -12.85
N ASN A 20 -16.83 -4.03 -13.92
CA ASN A 20 -18.31 -4.00 -13.91
C ASN A 20 -18.93 -3.12 -12.80
N GLY A 21 -18.29 -1.98 -12.50
CA GLY A 21 -18.73 -1.06 -11.44
C GLY A 21 -18.44 -1.55 -10.02
N LYS A 22 -17.74 -2.67 -9.85
CA LYS A 22 -17.28 -3.19 -8.55
C LYS A 22 -15.78 -3.10 -8.43
N THR A 23 -15.33 -2.71 -7.24
CA THR A 23 -13.91 -2.76 -6.89
C THR A 23 -13.47 -4.20 -6.67
N VAL A 24 -12.45 -4.63 -7.38
CA VAL A 24 -11.79 -5.93 -7.22
C VAL A 24 -10.30 -5.74 -6.96
N TYR A 25 -9.71 -6.63 -6.17
CA TYR A 25 -8.29 -6.61 -5.86
C TYR A 25 -7.56 -7.72 -6.60
N ARG A 26 -6.52 -7.36 -7.35
CA ARG A 26 -5.74 -8.30 -8.17
C ARG A 26 -4.30 -8.37 -7.66
N GLU A 27 -3.66 -9.51 -7.89
CA GLU A 27 -2.22 -9.64 -7.68
C GLU A 27 -1.46 -8.61 -8.52
N LYS A 28 -0.38 -8.08 -7.96
CA LYS A 28 0.40 -7.05 -8.64
C LYS A 28 1.06 -7.63 -9.88
N LYS A 29 0.92 -6.94 -11.02
CA LYS A 29 1.55 -7.36 -12.30
C LYS A 29 3.07 -7.40 -12.24
N SER A 30 3.66 -6.51 -11.45
CA SER A 30 5.10 -6.48 -11.14
C SER A 30 5.28 -6.31 -9.64
N PRO A 31 5.31 -7.42 -8.88
CA PRO A 31 5.67 -7.36 -7.48
C PRO A 31 7.17 -7.08 -7.42
N ASN A 32 7.55 -5.92 -6.87
CA ASN A 32 8.96 -5.71 -6.51
C ASN A 32 9.36 -6.87 -5.58
N GLY A 33 10.59 -7.38 -5.68
CA GLY A 33 10.97 -8.68 -5.09
C GLY A 33 10.67 -8.87 -3.60
N ILE A 34 10.46 -7.80 -2.83
CA ILE A 34 10.14 -7.86 -1.40
C ILE A 34 8.64 -8.08 -1.07
N VAL A 35 7.72 -7.74 -1.98
CA VAL A 35 6.27 -7.76 -1.71
C VAL A 35 5.75 -9.16 -1.33
N PRO A 36 6.11 -10.25 -2.03
CA PRO A 36 5.67 -11.60 -1.65
C PRO A 36 6.11 -11.98 -0.22
N THR A 37 7.34 -11.63 0.15
CA THR A 37 7.88 -11.86 1.50
C THR A 37 7.09 -11.11 2.57
N LEU A 38 6.81 -9.82 2.34
CA LEU A 38 5.99 -9.02 3.25
C LEU A 38 4.57 -9.59 3.37
N LYS A 39 3.95 -10.03 2.27
CA LYS A 39 2.64 -10.69 2.28
C LYS A 39 2.66 -11.97 3.11
N SER A 40 3.73 -12.77 3.02
CA SER A 40 3.89 -13.97 3.85
C SER A 40 3.92 -13.62 5.35
N PHE A 41 4.71 -12.63 5.77
CA PHE A 41 4.71 -12.18 7.17
C PHE A 41 3.34 -11.64 7.60
N PHE A 42 2.71 -10.84 6.75
CA PHE A 42 1.40 -10.26 6.99
C PHE A 42 0.32 -11.34 7.21
N ALA A 43 0.38 -12.44 6.47
CA ALA A 43 -0.61 -13.52 6.51
C ALA A 43 -0.43 -14.46 7.71
N ASN A 44 0.82 -14.63 8.18
CA ASN A 44 1.15 -15.56 9.26
C ASN A 44 1.10 -14.94 10.67
N ALA A 45 0.83 -13.65 10.80
CA ALA A 45 0.71 -12.97 12.09
C ALA A 45 -0.71 -13.08 12.68
N ASP A 46 -0.82 -13.20 14.01
CA ASP A 46 -2.11 -13.32 14.73
C ASP A 46 -3.08 -12.15 14.49
N SER A 47 -2.53 -10.93 14.36
CA SER A 47 -3.24 -9.73 13.95
C SER A 47 -2.28 -8.79 13.25
N SER A 48 -2.66 -8.29 12.07
CA SER A 48 -1.73 -7.59 11.21
C SER A 48 -2.34 -6.33 10.59
N THR A 49 -1.52 -5.30 10.43
CA THR A 49 -1.90 -4.09 9.69
C THR A 49 -0.89 -3.73 8.62
N TRP A 50 -1.35 -3.60 7.38
CA TRP A 50 -0.55 -3.10 6.27
C TRP A 50 -0.90 -1.63 6.04
N VAL A 51 0.05 -0.73 6.19
CA VAL A 51 -0.13 0.70 5.95
C VAL A 51 0.53 1.06 4.62
N ALA A 52 -0.24 1.63 3.70
CA ALA A 52 0.25 2.12 2.41
C ALA A 52 -0.47 3.39 1.99
N TRP A 53 0.09 4.15 1.05
CA TRP A 53 -0.59 5.31 0.49
C TRP A 53 -1.39 4.94 -0.76
N LYS A 54 -2.41 5.75 -1.05
CA LYS A 54 -3.18 5.69 -2.28
C LYS A 54 -3.36 7.09 -2.84
N GLN A 55 -3.08 7.26 -4.13
CA GLN A 55 -3.36 8.52 -4.80
C GLN A 55 -4.87 8.69 -4.96
N VAL A 56 -5.37 9.86 -4.59
CA VAL A 56 -6.79 10.23 -4.70
C VAL A 56 -6.95 11.61 -5.33
N SER A 57 -8.08 11.84 -6.01
CA SER A 57 -8.53 13.20 -6.34
C SER A 57 -9.05 13.92 -5.10
N ALA A 58 -9.30 15.23 -5.23
CA ALA A 58 -9.89 16.03 -4.14
C ALA A 58 -11.26 15.45 -3.72
N ASP A 59 -12.13 15.17 -4.68
CA ASP A 59 -13.47 14.59 -4.43
C ASP A 59 -13.40 13.21 -3.75
N GLN A 60 -12.41 12.39 -4.14
CA GLN A 60 -12.20 11.07 -3.56
C GLN A 60 -11.67 11.13 -2.12
N GLN A 61 -11.03 12.23 -1.72
CA GLN A 61 -10.40 12.35 -0.42
C GLN A 61 -11.43 12.46 0.71
N GLU A 62 -12.57 13.11 0.48
CA GLU A 62 -13.64 13.27 1.48
C GLU A 62 -14.37 11.95 1.76
N ALA A 63 -14.57 11.13 0.73
CA ALA A 63 -15.24 9.83 0.81
C ALA A 63 -14.24 8.65 0.89
N PHE A 64 -12.97 8.92 1.23
CA PHE A 64 -11.92 7.91 1.16
C PHE A 64 -12.08 6.86 2.26
N ASP A 65 -12.27 5.60 1.86
CA ASP A 65 -12.21 4.47 2.78
C ASP A 65 -10.75 4.17 3.16
N ASP A 66 -10.36 4.60 4.36
CA ASP A 66 -9.00 4.43 4.87
C ASP A 66 -8.73 3.00 5.37
N ARG A 67 -9.71 2.09 5.35
CA ARG A 67 -9.62 0.75 5.91
C ARG A 67 -10.23 -0.31 4.99
N VAL A 68 -9.36 -1.12 4.38
CA VAL A 68 -9.77 -2.24 3.53
C VAL A 68 -9.55 -3.58 4.23
N THR A 69 -10.52 -4.48 4.08
CA THR A 69 -10.37 -5.90 4.36
C THR A 69 -10.43 -6.67 3.04
N MET A 70 -9.76 -7.81 2.98
CA MET A 70 -9.64 -8.59 1.74
C MET A 70 -10.15 -10.00 1.94
N GLU A 71 -10.87 -10.49 0.94
CA GLU A 71 -11.28 -11.88 0.89
C GLU A 71 -10.05 -12.80 0.88
N GLY A 72 -10.12 -13.91 1.60
CA GLY A 72 -9.00 -14.86 1.77
C GLY A 72 -7.99 -14.47 2.85
N TRP A 73 -8.14 -13.31 3.48
CA TRP A 73 -7.36 -12.90 4.65
C TRP A 73 -8.19 -13.03 5.93
N SER A 74 -7.51 -13.18 7.07
CA SER A 74 -8.16 -13.15 8.38
C SER A 74 -8.87 -11.81 8.60
N ASP A 75 -10.00 -11.80 9.32
CA ASP A 75 -10.68 -10.57 9.77
C ASP A 75 -9.79 -9.66 10.64
N ARG A 76 -8.68 -10.21 11.16
CA ARG A 76 -7.67 -9.50 11.96
C ARG A 76 -6.53 -8.93 11.10
N ALA A 77 -6.54 -9.17 9.79
CA ALA A 77 -5.63 -8.58 8.83
C ALA A 77 -6.30 -7.39 8.15
N VAL A 78 -5.73 -6.20 8.30
CA VAL A 78 -6.34 -4.96 7.84
C VAL A 78 -5.35 -4.17 7.01
N ILE A 79 -5.81 -3.62 5.88
CA ILE A 79 -5.04 -2.65 5.11
C ILE A 79 -5.53 -1.25 5.50
N ARG A 80 -4.61 -0.41 5.96
CA ARG A 80 -4.85 1.01 6.23
C ARG A 80 -4.24 1.86 5.15
N ARG A 81 -5.03 2.76 4.59
CA ARG A 81 -4.65 3.56 3.45
C ARG A 81 -4.52 5.02 3.82
N ILE A 82 -3.45 5.66 3.35
CA ILE A 82 -3.21 7.09 3.50
C ILE A 82 -3.55 7.76 2.17
N PRO A 83 -4.62 8.57 2.09
CA PRO A 83 -4.94 9.29 0.86
C PRO A 83 -3.90 10.39 0.62
N LEU A 84 -3.27 10.37 -0.54
CA LEU A 84 -2.35 11.41 -1.00
C LEU A 84 -2.89 12.05 -2.28
N THR A 85 -2.80 13.37 -2.36
CA THR A 85 -3.04 14.09 -3.61
C THR A 85 -1.92 13.80 -4.61
N ALA A 86 -2.17 14.05 -5.90
CA ALA A 86 -1.15 13.88 -6.95
C ALA A 86 0.14 14.68 -6.66
N GLU A 87 0.01 15.89 -6.12
CA GLU A 87 1.14 16.73 -5.70
C GLU A 87 1.96 16.07 -4.58
N ARG A 88 1.29 15.57 -3.53
CA ARG A 88 1.97 14.86 -2.44
C ARG A 88 2.69 13.61 -2.93
N VAL A 89 2.09 12.85 -3.86
CA VAL A 89 2.74 11.68 -4.46
C VAL A 89 3.97 12.09 -5.27
N LYS A 90 3.89 13.18 -6.04
CA LYS A 90 5.03 13.75 -6.77
C LYS A 90 6.19 14.08 -5.83
N ASP A 91 5.94 14.87 -4.79
CA ASP A 91 7.00 15.36 -3.92
C ASP A 91 7.61 14.24 -3.06
N PHE A 92 6.77 13.38 -2.50
CA PHE A 92 7.21 12.28 -1.65
C PHE A 92 7.85 11.14 -2.45
N TYR A 93 7.12 10.55 -3.39
CA TYR A 93 7.54 9.31 -4.03
C TYR A 93 8.44 9.57 -5.24
N TYR A 94 8.02 10.39 -6.18
CA TYR A 94 8.76 10.59 -7.42
C TYR A 94 10.03 11.41 -7.21
N ILE A 95 9.95 12.53 -6.49
CA ILE A 95 11.11 13.40 -6.26
C ILE A 95 11.95 12.86 -5.10
N THR A 96 11.42 12.88 -3.87
CA THR A 96 12.22 12.59 -2.68
C THR A 96 12.72 11.15 -2.65
N ALA A 97 11.83 10.16 -2.82
CA ALA A 97 12.23 8.76 -2.74
C ALA A 97 12.97 8.27 -3.99
N LYS A 98 12.44 8.56 -5.19
CA LYS A 98 12.93 7.98 -6.46
C LYS A 98 14.04 8.78 -7.14
N GLU A 99 14.01 10.11 -7.12
CA GLU A 99 15.04 10.93 -7.76
C GLU A 99 16.17 11.33 -6.81
N ALA A 100 15.87 11.60 -5.53
CA ALA A 100 16.90 12.01 -4.57
C ALA A 100 17.51 10.84 -3.79
N ILE A 101 16.72 10.09 -3.02
CA ILE A 101 17.25 9.05 -2.12
C ILE A 101 17.73 7.81 -2.87
N TRP A 102 16.97 7.35 -3.87
CA TRP A 102 17.29 6.10 -4.56
C TRP A 102 18.68 6.09 -5.21
N PRO A 103 19.13 7.14 -5.94
CA PRO A 103 20.50 7.20 -6.44
C PRO A 103 21.55 7.25 -5.34
N ILE A 104 21.30 7.94 -4.22
CA ILE A 104 22.23 7.97 -3.07
C ILE A 104 22.49 6.56 -2.55
N LEU A 105 21.44 5.76 -2.38
CA LEU A 105 21.56 4.39 -1.84
C LEU A 105 22.19 3.39 -2.82
N HIS A 106 22.19 3.66 -4.14
CA HIS A 106 22.56 2.67 -5.15
C HIS A 106 23.64 3.13 -6.14
N SER A 107 24.12 4.37 -6.06
CA SER A 107 25.03 4.95 -7.05
C SER A 107 26.19 5.74 -6.44
N PHE A 108 26.13 6.06 -5.15
CA PHE A 108 27.28 6.63 -4.45
C PHE A 108 28.04 5.51 -3.70
N PRO A 109 29.35 5.36 -3.93
CA PRO A 109 30.18 4.37 -3.24
C PRO A 109 30.37 4.68 -1.74
#